data_AF-X1G1V0-F1
#
_entry.id   AF-X1G1V0-F1
#
_cell.length_a   1.000
_cell.length_b   1.000
_cell.length_c   1.000
_cell.angle_alpha   90.00
_cell.angle_beta   90.00
_cell.angle_gamma   90.00
#
_symmetry.space_group_name_H-M   'P 1'
#
loop_
_entity.id
_entity.type
_entity.pdbx_description
1 polymer ?
#
loop_
_entity_poly.entity_id
_entity_poly.type
_entity_poly.pdbx_seq_one_letter_code
_entity_poly.pdbx_strand_id
1 'polypeptide(L)'
;RYRVPREGVSGIKEYAIRLLQRRIQFEEFWALRGVNFQVSSGEVFGVIGRNGAGKSTMLKVMARVLLPTRGRIVMQGHIAPLLELGGGFHTELTGRENIFL
;
A
#
# COMPACT_ATOMS: atom_id res chain seq x y z
N ARG A 1 -4.50 8.54 -2.46
CA ARG A 1 -4.97 9.55 -1.50
C ARG A 1 -6.06 8.90 -0.68
N TYR A 2 -5.90 8.82 0.63
CA TYR A 2 -6.87 8.20 1.52
C TYR A 2 -7.64 9.27 2.27
N ARG A 3 -8.92 9.03 2.57
CA ARG A 3 -9.70 9.85 3.50
C ARG A 3 -9.79 9.09 4.80
N VAL A 4 -9.27 9.67 5.87
CA VAL A 4 -9.25 9.05 7.19
C VAL A 4 -10.08 9.93 8.12
N PRO A 5 -11.04 9.37 8.90
CA PRO A 5 -11.77 10.14 9.90
C PRO A 5 -10.80 10.77 10.91
N ARG A 6 -10.99 12.04 11.22
CA ARG A 6 -10.10 12.83 12.09
C ARG A 6 -10.13 12.38 13.56
N GLU A 7 -11.27 11.84 13.99
CA GLU A 7 -11.50 11.29 15.32
C GLU A 7 -12.15 9.91 15.21
N GLY A 8 -11.71 8.97 16.05
CA GLY A 8 -12.34 7.66 16.17
C GLY A 8 -13.71 7.81 16.82
N VAL A 9 -14.77 7.53 16.07
CA VAL A 9 -16.13 7.57 16.61
C VAL A 9 -16.40 6.26 17.33
N SER A 10 -16.63 6.32 18.64
CA SER A 10 -16.76 5.15 19.49
C SER A 10 -18.23 4.73 19.57
N GLY A 11 -18.74 4.18 18.47
CA GLY A 11 -20.05 3.53 18.42
C GLY A 11 -21.10 4.22 17.55
N ILE A 12 -22.15 3.46 17.24
CA ILE A 12 -23.17 3.79 16.24
C ILE A 12 -23.96 5.07 16.62
N LYS A 13 -24.29 5.25 17.91
CA LYS A 13 -25.04 6.42 18.40
C LYS A 13 -24.23 7.72 18.21
N GLU A 14 -22.95 7.68 18.55
CA GLU A 14 -22.06 8.82 18.39
C GLU A 14 -21.88 9.18 16.91
N TYR A 15 -21.80 8.16 16.04
CA TYR A 15 -21.73 8.35 14.59
C TYR A 15 -22.99 9.02 14.03
N ALA A 16 -24.18 8.55 14.42
CA ALA A 16 -25.45 9.13 13.97
C ALA A 16 -25.61 10.60 14.41
N ILE A 17 -25.23 10.91 15.66
CA ILE A 17 -25.26 12.29 16.18
C ILE A 17 -24.30 13.19 15.38
N ARG A 18 -23.05 12.76 15.18
CA ARG A 18 -22.06 13.54 14.43
C ARG A 18 -22.43 13.70 12.95
N LEU A 19 -23.09 12.69 12.35
CA LEU A 19 -23.61 12.73 10.99
C LEU A 19 -24.73 13.78 10.86
N LEU A 20 -25.72 13.76 11.75
CA LEU A 20 -26.80 14.75 11.81
C LEU A 20 -26.26 16.18 12.01
N GLN A 21 -25.24 16.34 12.85
CA GLN A 21 -24.59 17.62 13.10
C GLN A 21 -23.65 18.08 11.97
N ARG A 22 -23.45 17.28 10.91
CA ARG A 22 -22.46 17.51 9.84
C ARG A 22 -21.03 17.75 10.37
N ARG A 23 -20.69 17.10 11.49
CA ARG A 23 -19.39 17.25 12.17
C ARG A 23 -18.39 16.15 11.87
N ILE A 24 -18.71 15.21 10.96
CA ILE A 24 -17.75 14.20 10.53
C ILE A 24 -16.72 14.87 9.62
N GLN A 25 -15.54 15.13 10.17
CA GLN A 25 -14.41 15.65 9.43
C GLN A 25 -13.51 14.49 8.98
N PHE A 26 -13.24 14.43 7.68
CA PHE A 26 -12.25 13.54 7.10
C PHE A 26 -10.99 14.34 6.82
N GLU A 27 -9.84 13.81 7.22
CA GLU A 27 -8.55 14.32 6.79
C GLU A 27 -8.03 13.52 5.59
N GLU A 28 -7.29 14.22 4.73
CA GLU A 28 -6.59 13.58 3.62
C GLU A 28 -5.25 13.04 4.10
N PHE A 29 -5.09 11.72 4.03
CA PHE A 29 -3.83 11.04 4.29
C PHE A 29 -3.12 10.67 3.00
N TRP A 30 -1.84 11.02 2.93
CA TRP A 30 -0.93 10.68 1.83
C TRP A 30 0.10 9.67 2.31
N ALA A 31 -0.08 8.40 1.94
CA ALA A 31 0.89 7.36 2.22
C ALA A 31 2.22 7.59 1.47
N LEU A 32 2.17 8.19 0.27
CA LEU A 32 3.31 8.62 -0.52
C LEU A 32 3.03 10.02 -1.05
N ARG A 33 4.00 10.92 -0.96
CA ARG A 33 3.87 12.30 -1.45
C ARG A 33 5.19 12.79 -2.03
N GLY A 34 5.22 13.04 -3.34
CA GLY A 34 6.38 13.63 -4.02
C GLY A 34 7.64 12.76 -4.01
N VAL A 35 7.49 11.44 -4.00
CA VAL A 35 8.62 10.50 -4.01
C VAL A 35 9.19 10.38 -5.42
N ASN A 36 10.48 10.65 -5.60
CA ASN A 36 11.19 10.54 -6.88
C ASN A 36 12.52 9.82 -6.65
N PHE A 37 12.79 8.77 -7.43
CA PHE A 37 14.07 8.07 -7.45
C PHE A 37 14.18 7.28 -8.76
N GLN A 38 15.39 6.84 -9.06
CA GLN A 38 15.70 5.92 -10.16
C GLN A 38 16.59 4.82 -9.60
N VAL A 39 16.36 3.58 -10.02
CA VAL A 39 17.19 2.43 -9.68
C VAL A 39 17.75 1.87 -10.98
N SER A 40 19.07 1.72 -11.03
CA SER A 40 19.79 1.24 -12.21
C SER A 40 19.84 -0.29 -12.25
N SER A 41 20.12 -0.85 -13.42
CA SER A 41 20.30 -2.30 -13.56
C SER A 41 21.48 -2.77 -12.70
N GLY A 42 21.27 -3.83 -11.91
CA GLY A 42 22.27 -4.36 -10.98
C GLY A 42 22.39 -3.59 -9.66
N GLU A 43 21.61 -2.52 -9.46
CA GLU A 43 21.62 -1.75 -8.22
C GLU A 43 20.77 -2.41 -7.13
N VAL A 44 21.28 -2.45 -5.90
CA VAL A 44 20.52 -2.84 -4.71
C VAL A 44 20.01 -1.58 -4.03
N PHE A 45 18.68 -1.41 -4.02
CA PHE A 45 18.03 -0.25 -3.44
C PHE A 45 17.27 -0.62 -2.15
N GLY A 46 17.58 0.08 -1.05
CA GLY A 46 16.99 -0.14 0.27
C GLY A 46 16.05 0.99 0.70
N VAL A 47 14.91 0.63 1.30
CA VAL A 47 13.90 1.60 1.76
C VAL A 47 13.69 1.45 3.26
N ILE A 48 14.13 2.45 4.02
CA ILE A 48 14.07 2.45 5.48
C ILE A 48 13.21 3.61 6.01
N GLY A 49 12.63 3.43 7.19
CA GLY A 49 11.77 4.44 7.82
C GLY A 49 10.84 3.84 8.86
N ARG A 50 10.18 4.70 9.65
CA ARG A 50 9.25 4.29 10.72
C ARG A 50 8.02 3.53 10.19
N ASN A 51 7.29 2.88 11.07
CA ASN A 51 5.97 2.31 10.75
C ASN A 51 5.02 3.43 10.31
N GLY A 52 4.18 3.14 9.32
CA GLY A 52 3.29 4.15 8.72
C GLY A 52 3.95 5.11 7.73
N ALA A 53 5.29 5.06 7.53
CA ALA A 53 5.99 5.93 6.58
C ALA A 53 5.71 5.65 5.09
N GLY A 54 4.82 4.70 4.77
CA GLY A 54 4.43 4.39 3.39
C GLY A 54 5.30 3.36 2.66
N LYS A 55 6.28 2.73 3.32
CA LYS A 55 7.19 1.74 2.70
C LYS A 55 6.46 0.62 1.94
N SER A 56 5.55 -0.09 2.62
CA SER A 56 4.76 -1.16 1.99
C SER A 56 3.85 -0.64 0.88
N THR A 57 3.33 0.60 1.02
CA THR A 57 2.59 1.25 -0.07
C THR A 57 3.50 1.50 -1.27
N MET A 58 4.74 1.97 -1.06
CA MET A 58 5.71 2.18 -2.14
C MET A 58 6.01 0.89 -2.89
N LEU A 59 6.29 -0.19 -2.15
CA LEU A 59 6.53 -1.52 -2.73
C LEU A 59 5.31 -2.01 -3.51
N LYS A 60 4.08 -1.86 -2.97
CA LYS A 60 2.83 -2.23 -3.66
C LYS A 60 2.59 -1.42 -4.94
N VAL A 61 2.96 -0.14 -4.96
CA VAL A 61 2.85 0.69 -6.17
C VAL A 61 3.89 0.29 -7.21
N MET A 62 5.14 0.03 -6.82
CA MET A 62 6.17 -0.49 -7.74
C MET A 62 5.79 -1.86 -8.31
N ALA A 63 5.27 -2.76 -7.49
CA ALA A 63 4.76 -4.07 -7.89
C ALA A 63 3.49 -4.02 -8.76
N ARG A 64 2.96 -2.83 -9.07
CA ARG A 64 1.68 -2.61 -9.79
C ARG A 64 0.45 -3.24 -9.13
N VAL A 65 0.54 -3.59 -7.85
CA VAL A 65 -0.61 -4.01 -7.02
C VAL A 65 -1.51 -2.81 -6.72
N LEU A 66 -0.91 -1.63 -6.57
CA LEU A 66 -1.63 -0.36 -6.40
C LEU A 66 -1.22 0.63 -7.49
N LEU A 67 -2.18 1.40 -8.01
CA LEU A 67 -1.89 2.49 -8.94
C LEU A 67 -1.56 3.78 -8.18
N PRO A 68 -0.58 4.58 -8.65
CA PRO A 68 -0.27 5.86 -8.03
C PRO A 68 -1.44 6.83 -8.23
N THR A 69 -1.75 7.62 -7.20
CA THR A 69 -2.78 8.68 -7.33
C THR A 69 -2.33 9.82 -8.24
N ARG A 70 -1.02 10.10 -8.29
CA ARG A 70 -0.38 11.12 -9.12
C ARG A 70 1.02 10.64 -9.51
N GLY A 71 1.53 11.14 -10.63
CA GLY A 71 2.84 10.76 -11.16
C GLY A 71 2.77 9.45 -11.94
N ARG A 72 3.95 8.87 -12.22
CA ARG A 72 4.09 7.63 -13.00
C ARG A 72 5.25 6.80 -12.49
N ILE A 73 5.20 5.50 -12.77
CA ILE A 73 6.32 4.57 -12.62
C ILE A 73 6.63 4.00 -13.99
N VAL A 74 7.90 4.06 -14.38
CA VAL A 74 8.40 3.46 -15.61
C VAL A 74 9.38 2.37 -15.20
N MET A 75 9.14 1.15 -15.67
CA MET A 75 9.99 0.00 -15.40
C MET A 75 10.23 -0.77 -16.69
N GLN A 76 11.46 -1.23 -16.87
CA GLN A 76 11.88 -2.06 -18.00
C GLN A 76 12.06 -3.49 -17.49
N GLY A 77 11.43 -4.46 -18.16
CA GLY A 77 11.47 -5.87 -17.79
C GLY A 77 10.33 -6.33 -16.87
N HIS A 78 10.47 -7.55 -16.33
CA HIS A 78 9.49 -8.18 -15.44
C HIS A 78 9.81 -7.87 -13.97
N ILE A 79 8.75 -7.73 -13.16
CA ILE A 79 8.84 -7.54 -11.71
C ILE A 79 8.31 -8.81 -11.06
N ALA A 80 9.09 -9.39 -10.16
CA ALA A 80 8.67 -10.51 -9.31
C ALA A 80 8.56 -10.01 -7.85
N PRO A 81 7.41 -9.43 -7.45
CA PRO A 81 7.28 -8.83 -6.14
C PRO A 81 7.07 -9.89 -5.06
N LEU A 82 7.99 -10.01 -4.11
CA LEU A 82 7.82 -10.83 -2.92
C LEU A 82 7.37 -9.93 -1.74
N LEU A 83 6.09 -9.56 -1.73
CA LEU A 83 5.55 -8.59 -0.77
C LEU A 83 5.07 -9.23 0.54
N GLU A 84 4.53 -10.44 0.45
CA GLU A 84 3.95 -11.18 1.56
C GLU A 84 4.40 -12.65 1.43
N LEU A 85 5.00 -13.21 2.48
CA LEU A 85 5.36 -14.63 2.53
C LEU A 85 4.06 -15.43 2.44
N GLY A 86 3.89 -16.21 1.37
CA GLY A 86 2.66 -16.96 1.11
C GLY A 86 1.79 -16.44 -0.02
N GLY A 87 2.03 -15.21 -0.51
CA GLY A 87 1.26 -14.64 -1.61
C GLY A 87 1.49 -15.41 -2.91
N GLY A 88 0.50 -16.20 -3.32
CA GLY A 88 0.57 -17.04 -4.52
C GLY A 88 0.77 -18.53 -4.24
N PHE A 89 0.91 -18.95 -2.97
CA PHE A 89 0.92 -20.38 -2.65
C PHE A 89 -0.49 -20.95 -2.54
N HIS A 90 -0.67 -22.12 -3.12
CA HIS A 90 -1.84 -22.96 -3.02
C HIS A 90 -1.68 -23.90 -1.82
N THR A 91 -2.51 -23.69 -0.79
CA THR A 91 -2.44 -24.41 0.50
C THR A 91 -2.77 -25.89 0.40
N GLU A 92 -3.49 -26.26 -0.64
CA GLU A 92 -3.89 -27.62 -1.00
C GLU A 92 -2.76 -28.41 -1.70
N LEU A 93 -1.70 -27.71 -2.13
CA LEU A 93 -0.58 -28.29 -2.87
C LEU A 93 0.65 -28.46 -1.98
N THR A 94 1.49 -29.44 -2.34
CA THR A 94 2.82 -29.58 -1.76
C THR A 94 3.75 -28.44 -2.19
N GLY A 95 4.84 -28.25 -1.46
CA GLY A 95 5.85 -27.25 -1.82
C GLY A 95 6.47 -27.49 -3.20
N ARG A 96 6.60 -28.76 -3.63
CA ARG A 96 7.10 -29.10 -4.97
C ARG A 96 6.14 -28.61 -6.05
N GLU A 97 4.85 -28.86 -5.89
CA GLU A 97 3.83 -28.47 -6.88
C GLU A 97 3.72 -26.95 -6.99
N ASN A 98 3.82 -26.23 -5.88
CA ASN A 98 3.86 -24.77 -5.85
C ASN A 98 5.05 -24.15 -6.60
N ILE A 99 6.17 -24.87 -6.77
CA ILE A 99 7.34 -24.37 -7.52
C ILE A 99 7.10 -24.41 -9.04
N PHE A 100 6.24 -25.31 -9.50
CA PHE A 100 5.98 -25.51 -10.94
C PHE A 100 4.82 -24.66 -11.49
N LEU A 101 4.10 -23.94 -10.63
CA LEU A 101 3.07 -22.96 -10.98
C LEU A 101 3.66 -21.57 -11.17
#